data_AF-A0AA35W453-F1
#
_entry.id   AF-A0AA35W453-F1
#
_cell.length_a   1.000
_cell.length_b   1.000
_cell.length_c   1.000
_cell.angle_alpha   90.00
_cell.angle_beta   90.00
_cell.angle_gamma   90.00
#
_symmetry.space_group_name_H-M   'P 1'
#
loop_
_entity.id
_entity.type
_entity.pdbx_description
1 polymer ?
#
loop_
_entity_poly.entity_id
_entity_poly.type
_entity_poly.pdbx_seq_one_letter_code
_entity_poly.pdbx_strand_id
1 'polypeptide(L)'
;MHRSSAVTSASIYERKFAEKLTILNQRGQGILIRVYNIKKSCLDPNTRPACLSDRTLDSAIKHINKKFPNVDTKDKSHLTAISSLQKDIMQHLPNYYHTFVDVMEFRDVTNEVVTSVATSQFFFDITTNVDLTSSLLELVATYASIMILLSQVDDRRTIAGLFNVAHEMSRGSQDPSFPRLGQMFTEYDHALRKISEDFIPLAKVIVQAVMSLRPLYQRRNLPAYQLRSQGQLSASANPNLMLQPMLSNELSCDLLSLETMHRWILFGFLLCHSQLSSYPGASDLWKLALYDGFYLTLCRDEAIAVHGVFEKLLSDSKDKKWVVENTIS
;
A
#
# COMPACT_ATOMS: atom_id res chain seq x y z
N MET A 1 0.38 11.22 -45.82
CA MET A 1 -0.02 11.51 -44.43
C MET A 1 -1.27 10.69 -44.11
N HIS A 2 -1.14 9.56 -43.39
CA HIS A 2 -2.21 8.84 -42.65
C HIS A 2 -1.78 7.39 -42.38
N ARG A 3 -0.72 7.17 -41.61
CA ARG A 3 -0.32 5.81 -41.16
C ARG A 3 0.37 5.75 -39.79
N SER A 4 0.17 6.75 -38.93
CA SER A 4 0.87 6.82 -37.63
C SER A 4 -0.02 6.70 -36.38
N SER A 5 -1.33 6.50 -36.52
CA SER A 5 -2.27 6.42 -35.38
C SER A 5 -2.78 5.01 -35.06
N ALA A 6 -2.54 4.02 -35.92
CA ALA A 6 -3.02 2.65 -35.72
C ALA A 6 -2.03 1.74 -34.95
N VAL A 7 -0.73 2.08 -34.95
CA VAL A 7 0.31 1.27 -34.30
C VAL A 7 0.35 1.48 -32.77
N THR A 8 -0.18 2.60 -32.28
CA THR A 8 -0.26 2.91 -30.84
C THR A 8 -1.46 2.30 -30.13
N SER A 9 -2.61 2.15 -30.78
CA SER A 9 -3.82 1.63 -30.14
C SER A 9 -3.78 0.11 -29.96
N ALA A 10 -3.36 -0.65 -30.99
CA ALA A 10 -3.21 -2.11 -30.90
C ALA A 10 -2.24 -2.54 -29.78
N SER A 11 -1.13 -1.79 -29.62
CA SER A 11 -0.15 -2.01 -28.55
C SER A 11 -0.72 -1.80 -27.15
N ILE A 12 -1.72 -0.93 -26.96
CA ILE A 12 -2.34 -0.68 -25.65
C ILE A 12 -3.35 -1.78 -25.30
N TYR A 13 -4.13 -2.26 -26.26
CA TYR A 13 -5.06 -3.38 -26.04
C TYR A 13 -4.34 -4.68 -25.67
N GLU A 14 -3.15 -4.91 -26.23
CA GLU A 14 -2.30 -6.06 -25.88
C GLU A 14 -1.71 -5.99 -24.46
N ARG A 15 -1.74 -4.81 -23.79
CA ARG A 15 -1.19 -4.65 -22.43
C ARG A 15 -2.07 -5.21 -21.32
N LYS A 16 -3.34 -5.53 -21.61
CA LYS A 16 -4.27 -6.22 -20.69
C LYS A 16 -4.37 -5.58 -19.30
N PHE A 17 -4.54 -4.25 -19.27
CA PHE A 17 -4.52 -3.49 -18.02
C PHE A 17 -5.63 -3.91 -17.06
N ALA A 18 -6.84 -4.21 -17.57
CA ALA A 18 -7.95 -4.65 -16.74
C ALA A 18 -7.61 -5.98 -16.04
N GLU A 19 -7.07 -6.95 -16.78
CA GLU A 19 -6.67 -8.26 -16.25
C GLU A 19 -5.53 -8.12 -15.24
N LYS A 20 -4.49 -7.34 -15.59
CA LYS A 20 -3.35 -7.10 -14.69
C LYS A 20 -3.77 -6.43 -13.39
N LEU A 21 -4.59 -5.37 -13.46
CA LEU A 21 -5.09 -4.67 -12.27
C LEU A 21 -5.98 -5.58 -11.42
N THR A 22 -6.85 -6.38 -12.04
CA THR A 22 -7.72 -7.33 -11.31
C THR A 22 -6.89 -8.38 -10.56
N ILE A 23 -5.94 -9.02 -11.24
CA ILE A 23 -5.08 -10.05 -10.65
C ILE A 23 -4.20 -9.46 -9.55
N LEU A 24 -3.60 -8.29 -9.79
CA LEU A 24 -2.74 -7.62 -8.81
C LEU A 24 -3.52 -7.20 -7.57
N ASN A 25 -4.73 -6.65 -7.71
CA ASN A 25 -5.55 -6.31 -6.55
C ASN A 25 -5.88 -7.54 -5.72
N GLN A 26 -6.31 -8.64 -6.35
CA GLN A 26 -6.60 -9.88 -5.63
C GLN A 26 -5.35 -10.45 -4.94
N ARG A 27 -4.20 -10.45 -5.62
CA ARG A 27 -2.93 -10.93 -5.07
C ARG A 27 -2.45 -10.04 -3.93
N GLY A 28 -2.54 -8.72 -4.09
CA GLY A 28 -2.16 -7.72 -3.09
C GLY A 28 -2.96 -7.90 -1.79
N GLN A 29 -4.27 -8.10 -1.87
CA GLN A 29 -5.11 -8.37 -0.69
C GLN A 29 -4.65 -9.65 0.05
N GLY A 30 -4.36 -10.73 -0.69
CA GLY A 30 -3.82 -11.96 -0.10
C GLY A 30 -2.47 -11.75 0.59
N ILE A 31 -1.56 -10.99 -0.03
CA ILE A 31 -0.25 -10.65 0.53
C ILE A 31 -0.41 -9.79 1.78
N LEU A 32 -1.28 -8.77 1.75
CA LEU A 32 -1.56 -7.88 2.88
C LEU A 32 -2.01 -8.68 4.11
N ILE A 33 -2.92 -9.63 3.93
CA ILE A 33 -3.38 -10.51 5.02
C ILE A 33 -2.23 -11.39 5.55
N ARG A 34 -1.37 -11.91 4.68
CA ARG A 34 -0.21 -12.71 5.11
C ARG A 34 0.79 -11.89 5.92
N VAL A 35 1.11 -10.67 5.47
CA VAL A 35 1.99 -9.74 6.21
C VAL A 35 1.35 -9.35 7.55
N TYR A 36 0.05 -9.06 7.58
CA TYR A 36 -0.70 -8.82 8.80
C TYR A 36 -0.57 -9.99 9.79
N ASN A 37 -0.78 -11.22 9.33
CA ASN A 37 -0.66 -12.40 10.20
C ASN A 37 0.76 -12.59 10.71
N ILE A 38 1.79 -12.37 9.87
CA ILE A 38 3.19 -12.41 10.32
C ILE A 38 3.45 -11.37 11.42
N LYS A 39 2.99 -10.13 11.22
CA LYS A 39 3.12 -9.07 12.23
C LYS A 39 2.50 -9.50 13.57
N LYS A 40 1.24 -9.96 13.54
CA LYS A 40 0.54 -10.41 14.75
C LYS A 40 1.24 -11.61 15.41
N SER A 41 1.67 -12.61 14.64
CA SER A 41 2.38 -13.77 15.18
C SER A 41 3.74 -13.40 15.78
N CYS A 42 4.45 -12.43 15.23
CA CYS A 42 5.72 -11.99 15.81
C CYS A 42 5.53 -11.22 17.14
N LEU A 43 4.39 -10.54 17.32
CA LEU A 43 4.09 -9.75 18.52
C LEU A 43 3.52 -10.58 19.68
N ASP A 44 2.80 -11.66 19.40
CA ASP A 44 2.20 -12.52 20.42
C ASP A 44 3.20 -13.60 20.91
N PRO A 45 3.59 -13.61 22.20
CA PRO A 45 4.50 -14.60 22.75
C PRO A 45 4.07 -16.06 22.55
N ASN A 46 2.77 -16.32 22.39
CA ASN A 46 2.25 -17.68 22.23
C ASN A 46 2.38 -18.22 20.80
N THR A 47 2.43 -17.34 19.81
CA THR A 47 2.46 -17.72 18.38
C THR A 47 3.78 -17.34 17.69
N ARG A 48 4.63 -16.56 18.37
CA ARG A 48 5.98 -16.21 17.92
C ARG A 48 6.83 -17.47 17.70
N PRO A 49 7.48 -17.63 16.53
CA PRO A 49 8.40 -18.74 16.30
C PRO A 49 9.47 -18.84 17.39
N ALA A 50 9.63 -20.04 17.98
CA ALA A 50 10.51 -20.25 19.13
C ALA A 50 11.97 -19.82 18.88
N CYS A 51 12.46 -20.00 17.66
CA CYS A 51 13.81 -19.57 17.25
C CYS A 51 14.01 -18.04 17.32
N LEU A 52 12.95 -17.22 17.30
CA LEU A 52 13.05 -15.77 17.46
C LEU A 52 13.05 -15.32 18.94
N SER A 53 12.86 -16.27 19.87
CA SER A 53 12.85 -16.04 21.32
C SER A 53 13.99 -16.81 22.03
N ASP A 54 14.76 -17.60 21.30
CA ASP A 54 15.84 -18.42 21.84
C ASP A 54 17.08 -17.58 22.14
N ARG A 55 17.43 -17.49 23.43
CA ARG A 55 18.58 -16.72 23.92
C ARG A 55 19.92 -17.19 23.35
N THR A 56 20.02 -18.45 22.92
CA THR A 56 21.24 -18.96 22.27
C THR A 56 21.51 -18.28 20.93
N LEU A 57 20.47 -17.75 20.27
CA LEU A 57 20.56 -17.05 19.00
C LEU A 57 20.81 -15.54 19.15
N ASP A 58 20.77 -14.97 20.35
CA ASP A 58 20.91 -13.52 20.58
C ASP A 58 22.17 -12.93 19.94
N SER A 59 23.32 -13.61 20.07
CA SER A 59 24.57 -13.16 19.44
C SER A 59 24.48 -13.19 17.91
N ALA A 60 23.85 -14.23 17.35
CA ALA A 60 23.71 -14.40 15.91
C ALA A 60 22.75 -13.35 15.33
N ILE A 61 21.60 -13.13 15.99
CA ILE A 61 20.58 -12.14 15.63
C ILE A 61 21.18 -10.74 15.64
N LYS A 62 21.94 -10.37 16.68
CA LYS A 62 22.65 -9.08 16.74
C LYS A 62 23.63 -8.91 15.60
N HIS A 63 24.41 -9.95 15.28
CA HIS A 63 25.35 -9.91 14.16
C HIS A 63 24.64 -9.75 12.82
N ILE A 64 23.59 -10.56 12.57
CA ILE A 64 22.75 -10.51 11.38
C ILE A 64 22.18 -9.09 11.20
N ASN A 65 21.50 -8.55 12.20
CA ASN A 65 20.86 -7.23 12.10
C ASN A 65 21.89 -6.11 11.86
N LYS A 66 23.10 -6.21 12.43
CA LYS A 66 24.17 -5.24 12.24
C LYS A 66 24.77 -5.28 10.82
N LYS A 67 24.85 -6.47 10.23
CA LYS A 67 25.48 -6.68 8.92
C LYS A 67 24.48 -6.77 7.77
N PHE A 68 23.18 -6.79 8.07
CA PHE A 68 22.12 -6.94 7.08
C PHE A 68 22.22 -5.88 5.96
N PRO A 69 22.10 -6.26 4.67
CA PRO A 69 21.87 -7.62 4.15
C PRO A 69 23.16 -8.43 3.90
N ASN A 70 24.33 -7.84 4.10
CA ASN A 70 25.65 -8.42 3.79
C ASN A 70 26.21 -9.25 4.97
N VAL A 71 25.52 -10.33 5.33
CA VAL A 71 25.97 -11.25 6.38
C VAL A 71 27.04 -12.20 5.82
N ASP A 72 28.22 -12.25 6.47
CA ASP A 72 29.28 -13.20 6.11
C ASP A 72 29.02 -14.55 6.80
N THR A 73 28.55 -15.53 6.04
CA THR A 73 28.23 -16.88 6.51
C THR A 73 29.46 -17.71 6.85
N LYS A 74 30.66 -17.26 6.48
CA LYS A 74 31.92 -17.91 6.84
C LYS A 74 32.40 -17.54 8.24
N ASP A 75 31.86 -16.47 8.84
CA ASP A 75 32.17 -16.08 10.21
C ASP A 75 31.47 -17.01 11.23
N LYS A 76 32.18 -18.08 11.59
CA LYS A 76 31.67 -19.09 12.53
C LYS A 76 31.58 -18.57 13.98
N SER A 77 32.19 -17.43 14.33
CA SER A 77 32.25 -16.97 15.71
C SER A 77 30.88 -16.65 16.30
N HIS A 78 29.95 -16.17 15.46
CA HIS A 78 28.60 -15.79 15.86
C HIS A 78 27.50 -16.72 15.33
N LEU A 79 27.80 -17.56 14.34
CA LEU A 79 26.79 -18.34 13.59
C LEU A 79 26.70 -19.81 14.02
N THR A 80 27.58 -20.31 14.91
CA THR A 80 27.55 -21.72 15.36
C THR A 80 26.20 -22.13 15.97
N ALA A 81 25.53 -21.24 16.72
CA ALA A 81 24.21 -21.53 17.31
C ALA A 81 23.10 -21.77 16.27
N ILE A 82 23.23 -21.16 15.08
CA ILE A 82 22.29 -21.40 13.96
C ILE A 82 22.45 -22.83 13.44
N SER A 83 23.68 -23.38 13.45
CA SER A 83 23.92 -24.76 13.02
C SER A 83 23.20 -25.78 13.91
N SER A 84 23.11 -25.55 15.22
CA SER A 84 22.40 -26.45 16.14
C SER A 84 20.88 -26.37 16.00
N LEU A 85 20.33 -25.21 15.65
CA LEU A 85 18.89 -24.96 15.51
C LEU A 85 18.43 -24.93 14.05
N GLN A 86 19.28 -25.38 13.13
CA GLN A 86 19.05 -25.25 11.69
C GLN A 86 17.74 -25.92 11.26
N LYS A 87 17.45 -27.12 11.76
CA LYS A 87 16.23 -27.86 11.40
C LYS A 87 14.97 -27.11 11.82
N ASP A 88 14.96 -26.55 13.02
CA ASP A 88 13.83 -25.80 13.57
C ASP A 88 13.61 -24.49 12.79
N ILE A 89 14.70 -23.79 12.48
CA ILE A 89 14.65 -22.58 11.63
C ILE A 89 14.07 -22.91 10.25
N MET A 90 14.55 -23.99 9.62
CA MET A 90 14.11 -24.44 8.29
C MET A 90 12.70 -25.05 8.29
N GLN A 91 12.13 -25.35 9.45
CA GLN A 91 10.74 -25.79 9.59
C GLN A 91 9.77 -24.62 9.73
N HIS A 92 10.14 -23.55 10.45
CA HIS A 92 9.21 -22.51 10.86
C HIS A 92 9.33 -21.18 10.09
N LEU A 93 10.54 -20.77 9.71
CA LEU A 93 10.75 -19.49 9.02
C LEU A 93 10.50 -19.47 7.50
N PRO A 94 10.50 -20.58 6.73
CA PRO A 94 10.33 -20.50 5.27
C PRO A 94 9.04 -19.80 4.85
N ASN A 95 7.92 -20.06 5.54
CA ASN A 95 6.64 -19.44 5.19
C ASN A 95 6.68 -17.91 5.35
N TYR A 96 7.41 -17.41 6.35
CA TYR A 96 7.54 -15.97 6.57
C TYR A 96 8.49 -15.36 5.53
N TYR A 97 9.64 -16.01 5.31
CA TYR A 97 10.61 -15.60 4.30
C TYR A 97 9.99 -15.52 2.90
N HIS A 98 9.32 -16.58 2.44
CA HIS A 98 8.68 -16.59 1.12
C HIS A 98 7.51 -15.62 1.02
N THR A 99 6.83 -15.28 2.12
CA THR A 99 5.87 -14.16 2.12
C THR A 99 6.56 -12.83 1.85
N PHE A 100 7.76 -12.59 2.40
CA PHE A 100 8.51 -11.38 2.09
C PHE A 100 9.02 -11.36 0.64
N VAL A 101 9.40 -12.52 0.10
CA VAL A 101 9.71 -12.65 -1.33
C VAL A 101 8.48 -12.33 -2.19
N ASP A 102 7.30 -12.83 -1.82
CA ASP A 102 6.04 -12.51 -2.51
C ASP A 102 5.74 -11.00 -2.50
N VAL A 103 6.04 -10.29 -1.39
CA VAL A 103 5.90 -8.82 -1.31
C VAL A 103 6.85 -8.13 -2.29
N MET A 104 8.10 -8.58 -2.38
CA MET A 104 9.10 -8.04 -3.30
C MET A 104 8.68 -8.23 -4.76
N GLU A 105 8.23 -9.43 -5.14
CA GLU A 105 7.75 -9.72 -6.49
C GLU A 105 6.50 -8.91 -6.82
N PHE A 106 5.55 -8.82 -5.88
CA PHE A 106 4.35 -8.00 -6.05
C PHE A 106 4.69 -6.53 -6.28
N ARG A 107 5.67 -6.00 -5.54
CA ARG A 107 6.17 -4.64 -5.73
C ARG A 107 6.69 -4.45 -7.15
N ASP A 108 7.56 -5.34 -7.61
CA ASP A 108 8.22 -5.20 -8.92
C ASP A 108 7.19 -5.20 -10.05
N VAL A 109 6.25 -6.15 -10.02
CA VAL A 109 5.18 -6.24 -11.03
C VAL A 109 4.24 -5.04 -10.94
N THR A 110 3.90 -4.58 -9.73
CA THR A 110 3.06 -3.38 -9.55
C THR A 110 3.76 -2.15 -10.15
N ASN A 111 5.03 -1.94 -9.85
CA ASN A 111 5.79 -0.81 -10.39
C ASN A 111 5.87 -0.85 -11.93
N GLU A 112 6.06 -2.04 -12.52
CA GLU A 112 6.01 -2.22 -13.98
C GLU A 112 4.64 -1.81 -14.55
N VAL A 113 3.55 -2.33 -13.99
CA VAL A 113 2.18 -2.07 -14.46
C VAL A 113 1.84 -0.61 -14.33
N VAL A 114 2.09 0.00 -13.18
CA VAL A 114 1.70 1.39 -12.94
C VAL A 114 2.57 2.35 -13.77
N THR A 115 3.86 2.06 -13.98
CA THR A 115 4.70 2.79 -14.94
C THR A 115 4.13 2.70 -16.36
N SER A 116 3.71 1.50 -16.78
CA SER A 116 3.08 1.30 -18.09
C SER A 116 1.76 2.08 -18.23
N VAL A 117 0.93 2.13 -17.18
CA VAL A 117 -0.28 2.96 -17.11
C VAL A 117 0.07 4.44 -17.30
N ALA A 118 1.09 4.94 -16.62
CA ALA A 118 1.52 6.34 -16.71
C ALA A 118 1.90 6.76 -18.14
N THR A 119 2.64 5.89 -18.84
CA THR A 119 3.03 6.12 -20.25
C THR A 119 1.87 6.05 -21.23
N SER A 120 0.76 5.39 -20.84
CA SER A 120 -0.40 5.18 -21.72
C SER A 120 -1.38 6.36 -21.69
N GLN A 121 -1.18 7.34 -20.80
CA GLN A 121 -1.99 8.56 -20.68
C GLN A 121 -3.51 8.30 -20.59
N PHE A 122 -3.90 7.26 -19.85
CA PHE A 122 -5.33 7.01 -19.59
C PHE A 122 -5.98 8.18 -18.86
N PHE A 123 -7.21 8.48 -19.26
CA PHE A 123 -8.09 9.36 -18.50
C PHE A 123 -8.77 8.55 -17.40
N PHE A 124 -8.48 8.86 -16.13
CA PHE A 124 -9.12 8.22 -14.99
C PHE A 124 -10.17 9.16 -14.39
N ASP A 125 -11.41 8.70 -14.37
CA ASP A 125 -12.53 9.41 -13.78
C ASP A 125 -13.56 8.40 -13.26
N ILE A 126 -13.77 8.42 -11.94
CA ILE A 126 -14.66 7.50 -11.25
C ILE A 126 -16.09 7.52 -11.82
N THR A 127 -16.54 8.64 -12.40
CA THR A 127 -17.90 8.78 -12.96
C THR A 127 -18.05 8.17 -14.35
N THR A 128 -16.94 7.91 -15.04
CA THR A 128 -16.94 7.41 -16.43
C THR A 128 -16.41 5.98 -16.55
N ASN A 129 -15.29 5.68 -15.90
CA ASN A 129 -14.63 4.38 -15.95
C ASN A 129 -14.35 3.86 -14.53
N VAL A 130 -15.46 3.64 -13.81
CA VAL A 130 -15.50 3.23 -12.40
C VAL A 130 -14.55 2.08 -12.12
N ASP A 131 -14.62 0.99 -12.88
CA ASP A 131 -13.84 -0.23 -12.62
C ASP A 131 -12.34 0.01 -12.76
N LEU A 132 -11.93 0.75 -13.79
CA LEU A 132 -10.54 1.06 -14.07
C LEU A 132 -9.96 2.03 -13.02
N THR A 133 -10.70 3.09 -12.70
CA THR A 133 -10.31 4.10 -11.70
C THR A 133 -10.27 3.50 -10.29
N SER A 134 -11.31 2.75 -9.91
CA SER A 134 -11.35 2.05 -8.62
C SER A 134 -10.22 1.03 -8.51
N SER A 135 -9.96 0.24 -9.55
CA SER A 135 -8.88 -0.76 -9.53
C SER A 135 -7.50 -0.14 -9.41
N LEU A 136 -7.25 1.02 -10.03
CA LEU A 136 -6.00 1.75 -9.85
C LEU A 136 -5.86 2.26 -8.41
N LEU A 137 -6.87 2.97 -7.90
CA LEU A 137 -6.84 3.55 -6.56
C LEU A 137 -6.72 2.47 -5.48
N GLU A 138 -7.40 1.34 -5.67
CA GLU A 138 -7.32 0.17 -4.80
C GLU A 138 -5.92 -0.45 -4.79
N LEU A 139 -5.29 -0.57 -5.97
CA LEU A 139 -3.93 -1.11 -6.08
C LEU A 139 -2.91 -0.21 -5.40
N VAL A 140 -3.02 1.11 -5.61
CA VAL A 140 -2.18 2.13 -4.97
C VAL A 140 -2.31 2.05 -3.45
N ALA A 141 -3.53 2.02 -2.93
CA ALA A 141 -3.77 1.95 -1.50
C ALA A 141 -3.33 0.61 -0.89
N THR A 142 -3.54 -0.50 -1.59
CA THR A 142 -3.08 -1.84 -1.17
C THR A 142 -1.56 -1.93 -1.14
N TYR A 143 -0.89 -1.41 -2.17
CA TYR A 143 0.58 -1.33 -2.22
C TYR A 143 1.13 -0.55 -1.03
N ALA A 144 0.57 0.65 -0.77
CA ALA A 144 0.97 1.47 0.37
C ALA A 144 0.75 0.73 1.70
N SER A 145 -0.43 0.12 1.89
CA SER A 145 -0.73 -0.67 3.09
C SER A 145 0.28 -1.80 3.31
N ILE A 146 0.62 -2.57 2.27
CA ILE A 146 1.59 -3.68 2.38
C ILE A 146 2.96 -3.15 2.79
N MET A 147 3.46 -2.12 2.11
CA MET A 147 4.81 -1.61 2.36
C MET A 147 4.94 -0.92 3.73
N ILE A 148 3.91 -0.18 4.15
CA ILE A 148 3.86 0.41 5.50
C ILE A 148 3.78 -0.70 6.55
N LEU A 149 2.90 -1.70 6.38
CA LEU A 149 2.73 -2.77 7.35
C LEU A 149 4.00 -3.64 7.47
N LEU A 150 4.66 -3.93 6.35
CA LEU A 150 5.95 -4.63 6.33
C LEU A 150 7.02 -3.85 7.11
N SER A 151 7.06 -2.53 6.99
CA SER A 151 8.01 -1.69 7.73
C SER A 151 7.79 -1.72 9.25
N GLN A 152 6.59 -2.09 9.68
CA GLN A 152 6.21 -2.26 11.09
C GLN A 152 6.42 -3.70 11.61
N VAL A 153 7.00 -4.60 10.80
CA VAL A 153 7.47 -5.90 11.26
C VAL A 153 8.92 -5.76 11.73
N ASP A 154 9.13 -5.71 13.03
CA ASP A 154 10.45 -5.49 13.65
C ASP A 154 11.45 -6.60 13.30
N ASP A 155 11.00 -7.86 13.35
CA ASP A 155 11.85 -9.03 13.10
C ASP A 155 12.09 -9.32 11.60
N ARG A 156 11.63 -8.48 10.66
CA ARG A 156 11.70 -8.80 9.21
C ARG A 156 13.11 -9.15 8.75
N ARG A 157 14.12 -8.41 9.23
CA ARG A 157 15.55 -8.64 8.91
C ARG A 157 16.10 -9.89 9.59
N THR A 158 15.67 -10.13 10.84
CA THR A 158 16.07 -11.31 11.61
C THR A 158 15.52 -12.58 10.98
N ILE A 159 14.24 -12.60 10.62
CA ILE A 159 13.59 -13.72 9.94
C ILE A 159 14.31 -14.02 8.61
N ALA A 160 14.52 -13.00 7.78
CA ALA A 160 15.18 -13.20 6.49
C ALA A 160 16.64 -13.65 6.62
N GLY A 161 17.39 -13.03 7.55
CA GLY A 161 18.80 -13.38 7.77
C GLY A 161 18.99 -14.77 8.38
N LEU A 162 18.19 -15.14 9.39
CA LEU A 162 18.24 -16.49 9.98
C LEU A 162 17.90 -17.56 8.95
N PHE A 163 16.84 -17.34 8.17
CA PHE A 163 16.48 -18.26 7.08
C PHE A 163 17.61 -18.39 6.07
N ASN A 164 18.19 -17.29 5.58
CA ASN A 164 19.22 -17.36 4.55
C ASN A 164 20.49 -18.07 5.05
N VAL A 165 20.94 -17.79 6.28
CA VAL A 165 22.10 -18.47 6.87
C VAL A 165 21.82 -19.97 7.03
N ALA A 166 20.65 -20.35 7.58
CA ALA A 166 20.28 -21.75 7.76
C ALA A 166 20.12 -22.48 6.41
N HIS A 167 19.56 -21.80 5.41
CA HIS A 167 19.41 -22.30 4.04
C HIS A 167 20.79 -22.55 3.41
N GLU A 168 21.71 -21.59 3.48
CA GLU A 168 23.06 -21.71 2.95
C GLU A 168 23.83 -22.85 3.63
N MET A 169 23.71 -23.00 4.95
CA MET A 169 24.29 -24.15 5.67
C MET A 169 23.73 -25.50 5.20
N SER A 170 22.47 -25.54 4.74
CA SER A 170 21.81 -26.79 4.32
C SER A 170 22.06 -27.15 2.85
N ARG A 171 22.13 -26.14 1.98
CA ARG A 171 22.19 -26.30 0.52
C ARG A 171 23.54 -25.93 -0.09
N GLY A 172 24.44 -25.36 0.69
CA GLY A 172 25.75 -24.88 0.24
C GLY A 172 25.71 -23.57 -0.55
N SER A 173 24.54 -22.95 -0.70
CA SER A 173 24.35 -21.69 -1.41
C SER A 173 23.24 -20.83 -0.82
N GLN A 174 23.37 -19.52 -1.00
CA GLN A 174 22.36 -18.54 -0.60
C GLN A 174 21.07 -18.70 -1.38
N ASP A 175 19.95 -18.29 -0.77
CA ASP A 175 18.70 -18.20 -1.50
C ASP A 175 18.82 -17.12 -2.60
N PRO A 176 18.45 -17.40 -3.85
CA PRO A 176 18.60 -16.44 -4.96
C PRO A 176 17.86 -15.11 -4.75
N SER A 177 16.78 -15.11 -3.96
CA SER A 177 15.97 -13.92 -3.70
C SER A 177 16.52 -13.05 -2.58
N PHE A 178 17.39 -13.59 -1.73
CA PHE A 178 17.87 -12.92 -0.51
C PHE A 178 18.59 -11.60 -0.78
N PRO A 179 19.52 -11.48 -1.76
CA PRO A 179 20.21 -10.22 -2.01
C PRO A 179 19.24 -9.08 -2.39
N ARG A 180 18.27 -9.37 -3.27
CA ARG A 180 17.25 -8.41 -3.70
C ARG A 180 16.30 -8.05 -2.56
N LEU A 181 15.86 -9.05 -1.79
CA LEU A 181 14.97 -8.86 -0.65
C LEU A 181 15.64 -7.99 0.43
N GLY A 182 16.91 -8.28 0.72
CA GLY A 182 17.71 -7.54 1.68
C GLY A 182 17.93 -6.08 1.27
N GLN A 183 18.18 -5.84 -0.03
CA GLN A 183 18.22 -4.48 -0.58
C GLN A 183 16.87 -3.77 -0.41
N MET A 184 15.76 -4.43 -0.75
CA MET A 184 14.41 -3.85 -0.57
C MET A 184 14.18 -3.45 0.89
N PHE A 185 14.48 -4.32 1.87
CA PHE A 185 14.30 -3.97 3.27
C PHE A 185 15.13 -2.76 3.72
N THR A 186 16.28 -2.53 3.11
CA THR A 186 17.14 -1.37 3.41
C THR A 186 16.57 -0.10 2.77
N GLU A 187 16.11 -0.16 1.52
CA GLU A 187 15.48 0.96 0.83
C GLU A 187 14.20 1.44 1.52
N TYR A 188 13.44 0.52 2.13
CA TYR A 188 12.18 0.81 2.81
C TYR A 188 12.29 1.00 4.34
N ASP A 189 13.49 1.26 4.87
CA ASP A 189 13.63 1.69 6.27
C ASP A 189 12.84 2.96 6.57
N HIS A 190 12.74 3.84 5.57
CA HIS A 190 11.84 5.00 5.56
C HIS A 190 10.71 4.77 4.55
N ALA A 191 9.87 3.76 4.80
CA ALA A 191 8.88 3.26 3.86
C ALA A 191 8.05 4.36 3.17
N LEU A 192 7.45 5.28 3.93
CA LEU A 192 6.61 6.35 3.34
C LEU A 192 7.37 7.25 2.36
N ARG A 193 8.61 7.61 2.70
CA ARG A 193 9.45 8.43 1.83
C ARG A 193 9.80 7.67 0.55
N LYS A 194 10.23 6.41 0.69
CA LYS A 194 10.58 5.56 -0.45
C LYS A 194 9.39 5.30 -1.37
N ILE A 195 8.22 5.00 -0.81
CA ILE A 195 6.98 4.84 -1.58
C ILE A 195 6.65 6.15 -2.31
N SER A 196 6.71 7.31 -1.64
CA SER A 196 6.42 8.59 -2.28
C SER A 196 7.38 8.86 -3.46
N GLU A 197 8.67 8.54 -3.31
CA GLU A 197 9.67 8.63 -4.39
C GLU A 197 9.35 7.72 -5.58
N ASP A 198 8.96 6.46 -5.33
CA ASP A 198 8.58 5.50 -6.37
C ASP A 198 7.31 5.94 -7.13
N PHE A 199 6.45 6.74 -6.49
CA PHE A 199 5.18 7.21 -7.04
C PHE A 199 5.25 8.59 -7.72
N ILE A 200 6.40 9.28 -7.68
CA ILE A 200 6.64 10.54 -8.42
C ILE A 200 6.22 10.47 -9.90
N PRO A 201 6.60 9.45 -10.70
CA PRO A 201 6.21 9.39 -12.12
C PRO A 201 4.70 9.24 -12.33
N LEU A 202 3.97 8.83 -11.28
CA LEU A 202 2.54 8.53 -11.31
C LEU A 202 1.68 9.63 -10.72
N ALA A 203 2.31 10.62 -10.09
CA ALA A 203 1.64 11.58 -9.24
C ALA A 203 0.48 12.31 -9.94
N LYS A 204 0.66 12.69 -11.21
CA LYS A 204 -0.39 13.33 -12.01
C LYS A 204 -1.60 12.42 -12.25
N VAL A 205 -1.34 11.15 -12.60
CA VAL A 205 -2.39 10.16 -12.91
C VAL A 205 -3.19 9.82 -11.67
N ILE A 206 -2.50 9.59 -10.55
CA ILE A 206 -3.14 9.25 -9.27
C ILE A 206 -3.95 10.43 -8.76
N VAL A 207 -3.40 11.64 -8.81
CA VAL A 207 -4.14 12.82 -8.32
C VAL A 207 -5.32 13.15 -9.22
N GLN A 208 -5.23 12.96 -10.54
CA GLN A 208 -6.39 13.05 -11.41
C GLN A 208 -7.49 12.05 -11.00
N ALA A 209 -7.13 10.78 -10.78
CA ALA A 209 -8.07 9.75 -10.33
C ALA A 209 -8.69 10.10 -8.97
N VAL A 210 -7.89 10.54 -7.99
CA VAL A 210 -8.36 10.98 -6.67
C VAL A 210 -9.28 12.20 -6.78
N MET A 211 -8.94 13.17 -7.62
CA MET A 211 -9.73 14.38 -7.78
C MET A 211 -11.07 14.13 -8.47
N SER A 212 -11.19 13.06 -9.27
CA SER A 212 -12.48 12.62 -9.79
C SER A 212 -13.46 12.19 -8.68
N LEU A 213 -12.96 11.79 -7.50
CA LEU A 213 -13.80 11.49 -6.34
C LEU A 213 -14.37 12.75 -5.68
N ARG A 214 -13.77 13.93 -5.89
CA ARG A 214 -14.16 15.17 -5.19
C ARG A 214 -15.68 15.45 -5.21
N PRO A 215 -16.36 15.53 -6.38
CA PRO A 215 -17.79 15.83 -6.42
C PRO A 215 -18.62 14.76 -5.70
N LEU A 216 -18.27 13.48 -5.86
CA LEU A 216 -18.97 12.36 -5.23
C LEU A 216 -18.78 12.38 -3.70
N TYR A 217 -17.55 12.56 -3.24
CA TYR A 217 -17.18 12.60 -1.83
C TYR A 217 -17.88 13.75 -1.11
N GLN A 218 -17.85 14.96 -1.69
CA GLN A 218 -18.53 16.13 -1.13
C GLN A 218 -20.06 15.95 -1.07
N ARG A 219 -20.67 15.33 -2.09
CA ARG A 219 -22.12 15.09 -2.14
C ARG A 219 -22.58 14.00 -1.17
N ARG A 220 -21.71 13.00 -0.90
CA ARG A 220 -22.04 11.84 -0.05
C ARG A 220 -21.65 12.04 1.42
N ASN A 221 -20.61 12.83 1.68
CA ASN A 221 -20.13 13.12 3.02
C ASN A 221 -20.92 14.29 3.66
N LEU A 222 -22.21 14.08 3.88
CA LEU A 222 -23.09 15.11 4.45
C LEU A 222 -23.40 14.84 5.92
N PRO A 223 -23.48 15.89 6.76
CA PRO A 223 -23.90 15.74 8.13
C PRO A 223 -25.38 15.33 8.21
N ALA A 224 -25.74 14.62 9.30
CA ALA A 224 -27.07 14.03 9.47
C ALA A 224 -28.25 15.00 9.34
N TYR A 225 -28.07 16.29 9.69
CA TYR A 225 -29.12 17.29 9.54
C TYR A 225 -29.44 17.59 8.07
N GLN A 226 -28.43 17.61 7.19
CA GLN A 226 -28.64 17.81 5.75
C GLN A 226 -29.31 16.57 5.13
N LEU A 227 -28.87 15.37 5.51
CA LEU A 227 -29.50 14.13 5.07
C LEU A 227 -30.99 14.08 5.42
N ARG A 228 -31.36 14.52 6.63
CA ARG A 228 -32.77 14.66 7.04
C ARG A 228 -33.53 15.69 6.22
N SER A 229 -32.94 16.88 6.00
CA SER A 229 -33.59 17.92 5.18
C SER A 229 -33.82 17.49 3.72
N GLN A 230 -32.97 16.61 3.20
CA GLN A 230 -33.09 16.06 1.85
C GLN A 230 -34.03 14.85 1.77
N GLY A 231 -34.52 14.34 2.92
CA GLY A 231 -35.29 13.09 2.94
C GLY A 231 -34.53 11.89 2.38
N GLN A 232 -33.21 11.86 2.55
CA GLN A 232 -32.37 10.78 2.01
C GLN A 232 -32.89 9.41 2.46
N LEU A 233 -32.99 8.48 1.51
CA LEU A 233 -33.52 7.11 1.69
C LEU A 233 -34.99 7.03 2.16
N SER A 234 -35.75 8.14 2.13
CA SER A 234 -37.16 8.11 2.49
C SER A 234 -38.01 7.57 1.34
N ALA A 235 -38.55 6.36 1.50
CA ALA A 235 -39.49 5.78 0.54
C ALA A 235 -40.87 6.45 0.57
N SER A 236 -41.26 7.06 1.70
CA SER A 236 -42.59 7.66 1.90
C SER A 236 -42.61 9.18 1.72
N ALA A 237 -41.46 9.84 1.53
CA ALA A 237 -41.40 11.29 1.36
C ALA A 237 -42.19 11.78 0.14
N ASN A 238 -42.26 10.97 -0.92
CA ASN A 238 -43.06 11.26 -2.10
C ASN A 238 -43.87 10.02 -2.52
N PRO A 239 -45.10 9.85 -2.00
CA PRO A 239 -45.95 8.69 -2.30
C PRO A 239 -46.19 8.48 -3.80
N ASN A 240 -46.17 9.54 -4.61
CA ASN A 240 -46.38 9.48 -6.05
C ASN A 240 -45.23 8.80 -6.81
N LEU A 241 -44.04 8.73 -6.20
CA LEU A 241 -42.85 8.10 -6.80
C LEU A 241 -42.63 6.66 -6.31
N MET A 242 -43.46 6.13 -5.39
CA MET A 242 -43.24 4.82 -4.77
C MET A 242 -43.20 3.65 -5.75
N LEU A 243 -43.96 3.72 -6.84
CA LEU A 243 -44.00 2.69 -7.87
C LEU A 243 -42.94 2.92 -8.97
N GLN A 244 -42.23 4.06 -8.94
CA GLN A 244 -41.23 4.39 -9.95
C GLN A 244 -39.86 3.83 -9.52
N PRO A 245 -39.13 3.16 -10.43
CA PRO A 245 -37.77 2.74 -10.12
C PRO A 245 -36.89 3.97 -9.93
N MET A 246 -36.08 3.97 -8.88
CA MET A 246 -35.05 4.99 -8.69
C MET A 246 -33.94 4.73 -9.70
N LEU A 247 -33.88 5.53 -10.75
CA LEU A 247 -32.85 5.45 -11.78
C LEU A 247 -31.68 6.34 -11.39
N SER A 248 -30.48 5.77 -11.34
CA SER A 248 -29.23 6.52 -11.23
C SER A 248 -28.34 6.17 -12.41
N ASN A 249 -27.81 7.20 -13.07
CA ASN A 249 -26.82 7.05 -14.14
C ASN A 249 -25.43 6.69 -13.58
N GLU A 250 -25.25 6.77 -12.26
CA GLU A 250 -23.98 6.58 -11.54
C GLU A 250 -24.12 5.53 -10.42
N LEU A 251 -24.92 4.47 -10.64
CA LEU A 251 -25.25 3.49 -9.60
C LEU A 251 -24.03 2.92 -8.87
N SER A 252 -22.94 2.62 -9.60
CA SER A 252 -21.71 2.10 -9.00
C SER A 252 -21.04 3.11 -8.07
N CYS A 253 -21.13 4.41 -8.37
CA CYS A 253 -20.62 5.49 -7.51
C CYS A 253 -21.52 5.72 -6.29
N ASP A 254 -22.83 5.55 -6.44
CA ASP A 254 -23.78 5.69 -5.33
C ASP A 254 -23.63 4.57 -4.29
N LEU A 255 -23.19 3.39 -4.72
CA LEU A 255 -22.91 2.24 -3.84
C LEU A 255 -21.47 2.21 -3.33
N LEU A 256 -20.58 3.07 -3.85
CA LEU A 256 -19.20 3.14 -3.39
C LEU A 256 -19.16 3.56 -1.91
N SER A 257 -18.39 2.80 -1.13
CA SER A 257 -18.23 3.03 0.31
C SER A 257 -17.50 4.35 0.57
N LEU A 258 -18.01 5.14 1.51
CA LEU A 258 -17.37 6.38 1.94
C LEU A 258 -16.00 6.12 2.58
N GLU A 259 -15.86 5.01 3.32
CA GLU A 259 -14.59 4.59 3.91
C GLU A 259 -13.56 4.24 2.81
N THR A 260 -13.99 3.58 1.74
CA THR A 260 -13.12 3.27 0.60
C THR A 260 -12.66 4.54 -0.11
N MET A 261 -13.56 5.50 -0.35
CA MET A 261 -13.21 6.79 -0.93
C MET A 261 -12.23 7.57 -0.03
N HIS A 262 -12.52 7.65 1.26
CA HIS A 262 -11.67 8.29 2.26
C HIS A 262 -10.26 7.68 2.25
N ARG A 263 -10.18 6.35 2.25
CA ARG A 263 -8.91 5.61 2.18
C ARG A 263 -8.14 5.93 0.90
N TRP A 264 -8.78 5.92 -0.26
CA TRP A 264 -8.13 6.25 -1.54
C TRP A 264 -7.65 7.70 -1.60
N ILE A 265 -8.44 8.65 -1.09
CA ILE A 265 -8.07 10.07 -1.03
C ILE A 265 -6.83 10.26 -0.16
N LEU A 266 -6.84 9.70 1.05
CA LEU A 266 -5.74 9.87 1.99
C LEU A 266 -4.46 9.19 1.51
N PHE A 267 -4.51 7.94 1.03
CA PHE A 267 -3.32 7.30 0.46
C PHE A 267 -2.83 8.03 -0.79
N GLY A 268 -3.73 8.42 -1.69
CA GLY A 268 -3.38 9.15 -2.90
C GLY A 268 -2.59 10.43 -2.61
N PHE A 269 -3.07 11.25 -1.67
CA PHE A 269 -2.35 12.45 -1.26
C PHE A 269 -1.12 12.18 -0.37
N LEU A 270 -1.11 11.08 0.39
CA LEU A 270 0.06 10.66 1.15
C LEU A 270 1.23 10.33 0.23
N LEU A 271 0.99 9.58 -0.84
CA LEU A 271 2.03 9.19 -1.79
C LEU A 271 2.37 10.30 -2.78
N CYS A 272 1.41 11.16 -3.12
CA CYS A 272 1.54 12.21 -4.12
C CYS A 272 1.47 13.62 -3.50
N HIS A 273 2.06 13.79 -2.31
CA HIS A 273 1.97 15.02 -1.51
C HIS A 273 2.46 16.28 -2.24
N SER A 274 3.39 16.16 -3.20
CA SER A 274 3.86 17.29 -4.03
C SER A 274 2.76 17.95 -4.87
N GLN A 275 1.65 17.24 -5.11
CA GLN A 275 0.53 17.74 -5.89
C GLN A 275 -0.51 18.50 -5.05
N LEU A 276 -0.42 18.46 -3.71
CA LEU A 276 -1.36 19.17 -2.83
C LEU A 276 -1.39 20.68 -3.09
N SER A 277 -0.23 21.26 -3.38
CA SER A 277 -0.08 22.69 -3.74
C SER A 277 -0.25 22.95 -5.23
N SER A 278 0.04 21.96 -6.07
CA SER A 278 0.10 22.14 -7.54
C SER A 278 -1.24 21.90 -8.23
N TYR A 279 -2.08 21.03 -7.69
CA TYR A 279 -3.34 20.62 -8.32
C TYR A 279 -4.52 21.42 -7.73
N PRO A 280 -5.31 22.12 -8.56
CA PRO A 280 -6.40 22.96 -8.07
C PRO A 280 -7.43 22.20 -7.22
N GLY A 281 -7.65 22.67 -5.99
CA GLY A 281 -8.62 22.08 -5.06
C GLY A 281 -8.21 20.76 -4.41
N ALA A 282 -6.98 20.28 -4.65
CA ALA A 282 -6.45 19.10 -3.96
C ALA A 282 -6.35 19.31 -2.45
N SER A 283 -5.87 20.49 -2.01
CA SER A 283 -5.82 20.85 -0.60
C SER A 283 -7.20 20.82 0.06
N ASP A 284 -8.25 21.30 -0.61
CA ASP A 284 -9.62 21.31 -0.06
C ASP A 284 -10.14 19.88 0.16
N LEU A 285 -9.95 18.99 -0.83
CA LEU A 285 -10.39 17.60 -0.73
C LEU A 285 -9.58 16.85 0.34
N TRP A 286 -8.28 17.09 0.40
CA TRP A 286 -7.40 16.51 1.42
C TRP A 286 -7.81 16.94 2.83
N LYS A 287 -8.03 18.25 3.07
CA LYS A 287 -8.52 18.76 4.35
C LYS A 287 -9.87 18.18 4.73
N LEU A 288 -10.80 18.09 3.77
CA LEU A 288 -12.11 17.47 4.00
C LEU A 288 -11.96 16.03 4.48
N ALA A 289 -11.14 15.22 3.81
CA ALA A 289 -10.88 13.84 4.22
C ALA A 289 -10.16 13.74 5.57
N LEU A 290 -9.27 14.68 5.91
CA LEU A 290 -8.61 14.73 7.22
C LEU A 290 -9.58 15.07 8.36
N TYR A 291 -10.62 15.87 8.11
CA TYR A 291 -11.64 16.17 9.13
C TYR A 291 -12.51 14.94 9.45
N ASP A 292 -12.66 14.00 8.52
CA ASP A 292 -13.53 12.83 8.70
C ASP A 292 -12.92 11.73 9.58
N GLY A 293 -11.60 11.70 9.78
CA GLY A 293 -10.95 10.61 10.50
C GLY A 293 -9.56 10.91 11.05
N PHE A 294 -9.24 10.30 12.19
CA PHE A 294 -7.92 10.40 12.83
C PHE A 294 -6.97 9.26 12.45
N TYR A 295 -7.52 8.14 11.99
CA TYR A 295 -6.78 6.94 11.68
C TYR A 295 -7.06 6.50 10.24
N LEU A 296 -6.02 6.06 9.55
CA LEU A 296 -6.10 5.44 8.23
C LEU A 296 -5.84 3.94 8.40
N THR A 297 -6.86 3.13 8.15
CA THR A 297 -6.79 1.67 8.26
C THR A 297 -5.87 1.10 7.18
N LEU A 298 -4.83 0.37 7.60
CA LEU A 298 -3.94 -0.37 6.70
C LEU A 298 -4.55 -1.73 6.37
N CYS A 299 -4.92 -2.49 7.40
CA CYS A 299 -5.53 -3.82 7.32
C CYS A 299 -6.16 -4.19 8.66
N ARG A 300 -7.47 -4.48 8.68
CA ARG A 300 -8.21 -4.88 9.89
C ARG A 300 -8.04 -3.85 11.02
N ASP A 301 -7.45 -4.23 12.15
CA ASP A 301 -7.18 -3.39 13.31
C ASP A 301 -5.84 -2.63 13.22
N GLU A 302 -5.03 -2.88 12.20
CA GLU A 302 -3.80 -2.12 11.96
C GLU A 302 -4.12 -0.82 11.23
N ALA A 303 -3.79 0.30 11.88
CA ALA A 303 -4.03 1.65 11.36
C ALA A 303 -2.87 2.59 11.71
N ILE A 304 -2.77 3.69 10.96
CA ILE A 304 -1.81 4.77 11.23
C ILE A 304 -2.54 6.05 11.61
N ALA A 305 -1.97 6.82 12.56
CA ALA A 305 -2.48 8.15 12.91
C ALA A 305 -2.18 9.11 11.76
N VAL A 306 -3.21 9.46 10.99
CA VAL A 306 -3.04 10.11 9.68
C VAL A 306 -2.42 11.50 9.79
N HIS A 307 -2.86 12.29 10.79
CA HIS A 307 -2.39 13.65 11.02
C HIS A 307 -0.89 13.70 11.33
N GLY A 308 -0.42 12.89 12.28
CA GLY A 308 1.00 12.84 12.64
C GLY A 308 1.89 12.31 11.52
N VAL A 309 1.35 11.43 10.67
CA VAL A 309 2.06 10.94 9.48
C VAL A 309 2.23 12.05 8.44
N PHE A 310 1.17 12.81 8.14
CA PHE A 310 1.27 13.95 7.22
C PHE A 310 2.15 15.06 7.77
N GLU A 311 2.05 15.38 9.07
CA GLU A 311 2.90 16.38 9.71
C GLU A 311 4.38 16.07 9.51
N LYS A 312 4.80 14.83 9.81
CA LYS A 312 6.18 14.38 9.63
C LYS A 312 6.61 14.40 8.16
N LEU A 313 5.76 13.90 7.27
CA LEU A 313 6.08 13.85 5.83
C LEU A 313 6.26 15.25 5.25
N LEU A 314 5.40 16.18 5.64
CA LEU A 314 5.40 17.55 5.15
C LEU A 314 6.51 18.40 5.79
N SER A 315 6.86 18.17 7.07
CA SER A 315 7.97 18.86 7.73
C SER A 315 9.34 18.53 7.10
N ASP A 316 9.49 17.31 6.60
CA ASP A 316 10.69 16.82 5.93
C ASP A 316 10.79 17.32 4.48
N SER A 317 9.68 17.76 3.89
CA SER A 317 9.64 18.36 2.55
C SER A 317 10.22 19.78 2.56
N LYS A 318 10.87 20.18 1.46
CA LYS A 318 11.44 21.53 1.29
C LYS A 318 10.39 22.65 1.27
N ASP A 319 9.11 22.32 1.17
CA ASP A 319 7.97 23.25 1.08
C ASP A 319 7.43 23.70 2.45
N LYS A 320 8.32 24.01 3.40
CA LYS A 320 7.95 24.39 4.79
C LYS A 320 6.93 25.54 4.89
N LYS A 321 6.84 26.42 3.89
CA LYS A 321 5.88 27.54 3.88
C LYS A 321 4.42 27.07 3.73
N TRP A 322 4.15 26.07 2.88
CA TRP A 322 2.79 25.60 2.64
C TRP A 322 2.21 24.82 3.83
N VAL A 323 3.07 24.10 4.55
CA VAL A 323 2.72 23.27 5.71
C VAL A 323 2.28 24.13 6.89
N VAL A 324 2.99 25.21 7.18
CA VAL A 324 2.64 26.12 8.29
C VAL A 324 1.31 26.83 8.03
N GLU A 325 1.00 27.16 6.77
CA GLU A 325 -0.24 27.86 6.40
C GLU A 325 -1.48 26.96 6.31
N ASN A 326 -1.30 25.63 6.17
CA ASN A 326 -2.42 24.71 5.87
C ASN A 326 -2.61 23.54 6.82
N THR A 327 -1.67 23.28 7.75
CA THR A 327 -1.74 22.12 8.65
C THR A 327 -2.28 22.46 10.04
N ILE A 328 -2.55 23.74 10.33
CA ILE A 328 -3.16 24.18 11.59
C ILE A 328 -4.23 25.24 11.31
N SER A 329 -5.48 24.78 11.19
CA SER A 329 -6.70 25.53 11.52
C SER A 329 -7.85 24.57 11.80
#